data_AF-A0A924PNA4-F1
#
_entry.id   AF-A0A924PNA4-F1
#
_cell.length_a   1.000
_cell.length_b   1.000
_cell.length_c   1.000
_cell.angle_alpha   90.00
_cell.angle_beta   90.00
_cell.angle_gamma   90.00
#
_symmetry.space_group_name_H-M   'P 1'
#
loop_
_entity.id
_entity.type
_entity.pdbx_description
1 polymer ?
#
loop_
_entity_poly.entity_id
_entity_poly.type
_entity_poly.pdbx_seq_one_letter_code
_entity_poly.pdbx_strand_id
1 'polypeptide(L)'
;DGEKISFSESPKRGMNVRYAGEDLKQGQAVLSVGHLMRAADLGLIASLGIGQVTVYRKLKVAFFSTGDELASVGETLESGQVYDSNRYSLFGMLSRLGADVLDLGAIPDNPDLLEATLLSASNQADVVITSGGVSVGEADYMKLLLAKHGQVVFWKVAMKPGRPLAYGKIGNAHYFGLPGNPVAVMVTFYQFVREAMLVLMGQPNPVPLPMFSVICTAPIKKMTGRTEFQRGILFADADGSWKVKPTGAQGSAILSSMSLANCFIVLDDIVGNLDAGATVNVQVLDGLV
;
A
#
# COMPACT_ATOMS: atom_id res chain seq x y z
N ASP A 1 -35.58 -16.49 -53.40
CA ASP A 1 -36.79 -15.90 -52.78
C ASP A 1 -36.61 -15.81 -51.27
N GLY A 2 -36.09 -14.68 -50.80
CA GLY A 2 -35.84 -14.40 -49.37
C GLY A 2 -37.10 -14.14 -48.55
N GLU A 3 -38.21 -14.81 -48.89
CA GLU A 3 -39.53 -14.61 -48.29
C GLU A 3 -39.82 -15.56 -47.12
N LYS A 4 -38.93 -16.53 -46.86
CA LYS A 4 -39.10 -17.54 -45.80
C LYS A 4 -37.88 -17.63 -44.91
N ILE A 5 -38.13 -17.74 -43.61
CA ILE A 5 -37.13 -18.07 -42.59
C ILE A 5 -37.33 -19.53 -42.18
N SER A 6 -36.26 -20.31 -42.18
CA SER A 6 -36.24 -21.70 -41.70
C SER A 6 -35.41 -21.80 -40.43
N PHE A 7 -35.93 -22.48 -39.42
CA PHE A 7 -35.20 -22.78 -38.19
C PHE A 7 -34.63 -24.21 -38.28
N SER A 8 -33.36 -24.38 -37.92
CA SER A 8 -32.71 -25.71 -37.88
C SER A 8 -33.25 -26.59 -36.76
N GLU A 9 -33.79 -25.99 -35.70
CA GLU A 9 -34.36 -26.66 -34.53
C GLU A 9 -35.61 -25.92 -34.04
N SER A 10 -36.49 -26.63 -33.33
CA SER A 10 -37.66 -26.01 -32.68
C SER A 10 -37.23 -25.27 -31.40
N PRO A 11 -37.43 -23.95 -31.28
CA PRO A 11 -37.02 -23.22 -30.09
C PRO A 11 -37.86 -23.62 -28.87
N LYS A 12 -37.21 -23.72 -27.71
CA LYS A 12 -37.91 -23.95 -26.43
C LYS A 12 -38.66 -22.69 -25.98
N ARG A 13 -39.76 -22.87 -25.26
CA ARG A 13 -40.46 -21.74 -24.62
C ARG A 13 -39.49 -20.99 -23.70
N GLY A 14 -39.36 -19.68 -23.89
CA GLY A 14 -38.49 -18.82 -23.07
C GLY A 14 -37.02 -18.79 -23.50
N MET A 15 -36.64 -19.46 -24.59
CA MET A 15 -35.28 -19.37 -25.12
C MET A 15 -35.00 -17.95 -25.63
N ASN A 16 -33.83 -17.40 -25.30
CA ASN A 16 -33.41 -16.05 -25.69
C ASN A 16 -34.37 -14.93 -25.24
N VAL A 17 -35.13 -15.14 -24.16
CA VAL A 17 -35.97 -14.13 -23.51
C VAL A 17 -35.28 -13.67 -22.23
N ARG A 18 -35.13 -12.35 -22.08
CA ARG A 18 -34.70 -11.71 -20.83
C ARG A 18 -35.91 -11.26 -20.04
N TYR A 19 -36.06 -11.72 -18.82
CA TYR A 19 -37.19 -11.38 -17.97
C TYR A 19 -36.92 -10.08 -17.18
N ALA A 20 -37.99 -9.34 -16.90
CA ALA A 20 -37.90 -8.14 -16.06
C ALA A 20 -37.31 -8.48 -14.68
N GLY A 21 -36.24 -7.78 -14.31
CA GLY A 21 -35.54 -7.97 -13.05
C GLY A 21 -34.83 -9.32 -12.88
N GLU A 22 -34.45 -9.98 -13.99
CA GLU A 22 -33.68 -11.23 -13.93
C GLU A 22 -32.27 -11.04 -13.34
N ASP A 23 -31.68 -9.84 -13.50
CA ASP A 23 -30.39 -9.45 -12.93
C ASP A 23 -30.57 -8.64 -11.63
N LEU A 24 -31.39 -7.58 -11.67
CA LEU A 24 -31.65 -6.69 -10.53
C LEU A 24 -33.14 -6.45 -10.33
N LYS A 25 -33.62 -6.69 -9.11
CA LYS A 25 -35.03 -6.43 -8.75
C LYS A 25 -35.23 -4.99 -8.32
N GLN A 26 -36.44 -4.47 -8.56
CA GLN A 26 -36.82 -3.17 -8.02
C GLN A 26 -36.68 -3.15 -6.49
N GLY A 27 -36.05 -2.11 -5.96
CA GLY A 27 -35.81 -1.94 -4.52
C GLY A 27 -34.63 -2.74 -3.95
N GLN A 28 -33.95 -3.55 -4.77
CA GLN A 28 -32.72 -4.23 -4.36
C GLN A 28 -31.58 -3.22 -4.20
N ALA A 29 -30.83 -3.32 -3.10
CA ALA A 29 -29.57 -2.59 -2.96
C ALA A 29 -28.53 -3.19 -3.92
N VAL A 30 -27.96 -2.33 -4.77
CA VAL A 30 -27.01 -2.74 -5.83
C VAL A 30 -25.56 -2.62 -5.35
N LEU A 31 -25.26 -1.57 -4.59
CA LEU A 31 -23.97 -1.34 -3.94
C LEU A 31 -24.20 -0.98 -2.48
N SER A 32 -23.25 -1.36 -1.61
CA SER A 32 -23.31 -1.07 -0.17
C SER A 32 -22.44 0.12 0.20
N VAL A 33 -22.75 0.79 1.31
CA VAL A 33 -21.88 1.83 1.89
C VAL A 33 -20.51 1.23 2.21
N GLY A 34 -19.45 1.94 1.85
CA GLY A 34 -18.07 1.48 2.00
C GLY A 34 -17.55 0.61 0.84
N HIS A 35 -18.36 0.43 -0.21
CA HIS A 35 -17.91 -0.19 -1.46
C HIS A 35 -16.94 0.72 -2.21
N LEU A 36 -15.77 0.18 -2.57
CA LEU A 36 -14.81 0.89 -3.40
C LEU A 36 -15.26 0.86 -4.86
N MET A 37 -15.59 2.02 -5.40
CA MET A 37 -16.05 2.19 -6.77
C MET A 37 -15.00 1.74 -7.80
N ARG A 38 -15.40 0.80 -8.67
CA ARG A 38 -14.65 0.30 -9.83
C ARG A 38 -15.33 0.72 -11.13
N ALA A 39 -14.65 0.48 -12.26
CA ALA A 39 -15.19 0.77 -13.59
C ALA A 39 -16.55 0.07 -13.84
N ALA A 40 -16.69 -1.19 -13.42
CA ALA A 40 -17.94 -1.94 -13.54
C ALA A 40 -19.08 -1.29 -12.74
N ASP A 41 -18.79 -0.75 -11.56
CA ASP A 41 -19.79 -0.12 -10.69
C ASP A 41 -20.32 1.19 -11.30
N LEU A 42 -19.47 1.94 -12.01
CA LEU A 42 -19.91 3.11 -12.75
C LEU A 42 -20.90 2.73 -13.86
N GLY A 43 -20.61 1.67 -14.61
CA GLY A 43 -21.51 1.15 -15.65
C GLY A 43 -22.84 0.66 -15.07
N LEU A 44 -22.78 0.01 -13.90
CA LEU A 44 -23.94 -0.47 -13.16
C LEU A 44 -24.83 0.67 -12.66
N ILE A 45 -24.24 1.74 -12.10
CA ILE A 45 -24.99 2.93 -11.68
C ILE A 45 -25.62 3.63 -12.89
N ALA A 46 -24.87 3.76 -13.99
CA ALA A 46 -25.35 4.40 -15.21
C ALA A 46 -26.50 3.61 -15.86
N SER A 47 -26.45 2.27 -15.86
CA SER A 47 -27.52 1.42 -16.41
C SER A 47 -28.84 1.55 -15.64
N LEU A 48 -28.78 1.99 -14.38
CA LEU A 48 -29.93 2.32 -13.54
C LEU A 48 -30.44 3.76 -13.74
N GLY A 49 -29.82 4.55 -14.61
CA GLY A 49 -30.19 5.95 -14.85
C GLY A 49 -29.77 6.91 -13.74
N ILE A 50 -28.85 6.50 -12.86
CA ILE A 50 -28.39 7.32 -11.74
C ILE A 50 -27.20 8.18 -12.20
N GLY A 51 -27.37 9.51 -12.25
CA GLY A 51 -26.34 10.42 -12.73
C GLY A 51 -25.33 10.88 -11.67
N GLN A 52 -25.65 10.73 -10.39
CA GLN A 52 -24.80 11.17 -9.27
C GLN A 52 -24.96 10.23 -8.09
N VAL A 53 -23.88 10.02 -7.34
CA VAL A 53 -23.86 9.25 -6.09
C VAL A 53 -23.13 10.01 -4.99
N THR A 54 -23.51 9.74 -3.75
CA THR A 54 -22.81 10.27 -2.57
C THR A 54 -21.62 9.37 -2.26
N VAL A 55 -20.44 9.98 -2.08
CA VAL A 55 -19.19 9.29 -1.75
C VAL A 55 -18.51 9.96 -0.56
N TYR A 56 -17.59 9.24 0.08
CA TYR A 56 -16.69 9.85 1.05
C TYR A 56 -15.75 10.84 0.34
N ARG A 57 -15.43 11.96 1.00
CA ARG A 57 -14.36 12.85 0.51
C ARG A 57 -13.02 12.10 0.51
N LYS A 58 -12.08 12.58 -0.30
CA LYS A 58 -10.70 12.08 -0.26
C LYS A 58 -10.11 12.27 1.15
N LEU A 59 -9.34 11.27 1.57
CA LEU A 59 -8.55 11.32 2.80
C LEU A 59 -7.37 12.28 2.58
N LYS A 60 -7.21 13.27 3.46
CA LYS A 60 -6.10 14.22 3.39
C LYS A 60 -4.90 13.66 4.14
N VAL A 61 -3.76 13.57 3.47
CA VAL A 61 -2.54 12.98 4.03
C VAL A 61 -1.37 13.95 3.89
N ALA A 62 -0.88 14.45 5.02
CA ALA A 62 0.35 15.21 5.07
C ALA A 62 1.54 14.27 5.28
N PHE A 63 2.66 14.52 4.61
CA PHE A 63 3.87 13.73 4.81
C PHE A 63 5.15 14.55 4.64
N PHE A 64 6.19 14.17 5.39
CA PHE A 64 7.52 14.75 5.30
C PHE A 64 8.59 13.75 5.72
N SER A 65 9.83 14.03 5.35
CA SER A 65 10.99 13.32 5.86
C SER A 65 11.73 14.20 6.89
N THR A 66 12.52 13.57 7.75
CA THR A 66 13.37 14.25 8.74
C THR A 66 14.78 13.70 8.70
N GLY A 67 15.76 14.60 8.79
CA GLY A 67 17.18 14.27 8.77
C GLY A 67 18.01 15.35 8.11
N ASP A 68 19.09 15.77 8.76
CA ASP A 68 20.03 16.76 8.21
C ASP A 68 20.82 16.22 6.99
N GLU A 69 20.87 14.90 6.83
CA GLU A 69 21.46 14.24 5.67
C GLU A 69 20.59 14.35 4.41
N LEU A 70 19.34 14.80 4.50
CA LEU A 70 18.40 14.72 3.39
C LEU A 70 18.41 16.01 2.55
N ALA A 71 18.58 15.84 1.24
CA ALA A 71 18.41 16.89 0.24
C ALA A 71 17.23 16.59 -0.69
N SER A 72 16.57 17.64 -1.19
CA SER A 72 15.51 17.51 -2.19
C SER A 72 16.09 17.31 -3.59
N VAL A 73 15.34 16.64 -4.46
CA VAL A 73 15.73 16.48 -5.87
C VAL A 73 15.80 17.84 -6.53
N GLY A 74 16.92 18.11 -7.22
CA GLY A 74 17.22 19.39 -7.86
C GLY A 74 18.22 20.25 -7.08
N GLU A 75 18.49 19.92 -5.81
CA GLU A 75 19.54 20.54 -5.02
C GLU A 75 20.89 19.85 -5.26
N THR A 76 21.99 20.56 -5.02
CA THR A 76 23.34 19.97 -5.03
C THR A 76 23.59 19.30 -3.68
N LEU A 77 24.00 18.03 -3.68
CA LEU A 77 24.36 17.33 -2.45
C LEU A 77 25.61 17.94 -1.81
N GLU A 78 25.51 18.25 -0.53
CA GLU A 78 26.66 18.54 0.33
C GLU A 78 27.32 17.24 0.83
N SER A 79 28.49 17.37 1.45
CA SER A 79 29.21 16.22 2.01
C SER A 79 28.37 15.52 3.09
N GLY A 80 28.08 14.23 2.87
CA GLY A 80 27.31 13.42 3.81
C GLY A 80 25.80 13.42 3.54
N GLN A 81 25.33 14.22 2.58
CA GLN A 81 23.93 14.22 2.19
C GLN A 81 23.58 13.14 1.18
N VAL A 82 22.30 12.76 1.18
CA VAL A 82 21.65 11.86 0.25
C VAL A 82 20.33 12.47 -0.20
N TYR A 83 19.89 12.14 -1.41
CA TYR A 83 18.56 12.57 -1.86
C TYR A 83 17.45 11.84 -1.10
N ASP A 84 16.43 12.59 -0.69
CA ASP A 84 15.23 12.05 -0.06
C ASP A 84 14.38 11.24 -1.05
N SER A 85 14.66 9.95 -1.15
CA SER A 85 13.89 9.01 -1.99
C SER A 85 12.56 8.55 -1.36
N ASN A 86 12.42 8.68 -0.04
CA ASN A 86 11.25 8.18 0.69
C ASN A 86 10.03 9.03 0.37
N ARG A 87 10.19 10.36 0.32
CA ARG A 87 9.11 11.30 0.00
C ARG A 87 8.49 11.02 -1.36
N TYR A 88 9.28 10.75 -2.39
CA TYR A 88 8.76 10.39 -3.72
C TYR A 88 8.10 9.01 -3.74
N SER A 89 8.63 8.04 -3.00
CA SER A 89 8.01 6.71 -2.87
C SER A 89 6.64 6.81 -2.18
N LEU A 90 6.55 7.58 -1.10
CA LEU A 90 5.30 7.86 -0.38
C LEU A 90 4.31 8.60 -1.28
N PHE A 91 4.74 9.65 -1.98
CA PHE A 91 3.91 10.38 -2.93
C PHE A 91 3.26 9.45 -3.95
N GLY A 92 4.04 8.55 -4.56
CA GLY A 92 3.54 7.58 -5.55
C GLY A 92 2.51 6.61 -4.95
N MET A 93 2.81 6.03 -3.78
CA MET A 93 1.92 5.08 -3.11
C MET A 93 0.61 5.74 -2.62
N LEU A 94 0.69 6.94 -2.06
CA LEU A 94 -0.47 7.71 -1.58
C LEU A 94 -1.35 8.17 -2.75
N SER A 95 -0.73 8.67 -3.83
CA SER A 95 -1.45 9.06 -5.05
C SER A 95 -2.19 7.89 -5.67
N ARG A 96 -1.56 6.69 -5.68
CA ARG A 96 -2.20 5.46 -6.16
C ARG A 96 -3.42 5.06 -5.31
N LEU A 97 -3.43 5.35 -4.02
CA LEU A 97 -4.60 5.15 -3.15
C LEU A 97 -5.69 6.21 -3.34
N GLY A 98 -5.46 7.25 -4.16
CA GLY A 98 -6.42 8.32 -4.39
C GLY A 98 -6.53 9.32 -3.23
N ALA A 99 -5.54 9.37 -2.34
CA ALA A 99 -5.47 10.35 -1.26
C ALA A 99 -5.28 11.78 -1.80
N ASP A 100 -5.71 12.77 -1.02
CA ASP A 100 -5.37 14.18 -1.22
C ASP A 100 -4.07 14.47 -0.44
N VAL A 101 -2.97 14.63 -1.17
CA VAL A 101 -1.62 14.58 -0.59
C VAL A 101 -1.04 15.98 -0.36
N LEU A 102 -0.50 16.20 0.84
CA LEU A 102 0.23 17.41 1.22
C LEU A 102 1.69 17.05 1.51
N ASP A 103 2.56 17.31 0.54
CA ASP A 103 4.00 17.12 0.68
C ASP A 103 4.62 18.33 1.40
N LEU A 104 5.17 18.10 2.59
CA LEU A 104 5.76 19.13 3.44
C LEU A 104 7.30 19.19 3.34
N GLY A 105 7.92 18.38 2.48
CA GLY A 105 9.36 18.44 2.23
C GLY A 105 10.24 17.56 3.12
N ALA A 106 11.54 17.83 3.08
CA ALA A 106 12.51 17.32 4.04
C ALA A 106 12.72 18.40 5.10
N ILE A 107 12.49 18.04 6.36
CA ILE A 107 12.62 18.94 7.50
C ILE A 107 13.93 18.62 8.21
N PRO A 108 14.78 19.63 8.50
CA PRO A 108 16.01 19.39 9.26
C PRO A 108 15.70 18.92 10.68
N ASP A 109 16.68 18.31 11.36
CA ASP A 109 16.57 17.83 12.74
C ASP A 109 16.63 18.99 13.75
N ASN A 110 15.82 20.02 13.52
CA ASN A 110 15.61 21.16 14.38
C ASN A 110 14.29 20.99 15.16
N PRO A 111 14.30 20.97 16.50
CA PRO A 111 13.11 20.72 17.30
C PRO A 111 11.95 21.68 17.04
N ASP A 112 12.24 22.98 16.87
CA ASP A 112 11.21 24.01 16.68
C ASP A 112 10.54 23.88 15.31
N LEU A 113 11.35 23.62 14.26
CA LEU A 113 10.84 23.39 12.90
C LEU A 113 10.04 22.09 12.80
N LEU A 114 10.51 21.02 13.44
CA LEU A 114 9.79 19.74 13.51
C LEU A 114 8.47 19.90 14.27
N GLU A 115 8.47 20.60 15.42
CA GLU A 115 7.26 20.85 16.20
C GLU A 115 6.24 21.66 15.40
N ALA A 116 6.67 22.77 14.80
CA ALA A 116 5.79 23.62 13.99
C ALA A 116 5.21 22.86 12.79
N THR A 117 6.04 22.07 12.10
CA THR A 117 5.59 21.27 10.95
C THR A 117 4.61 20.18 11.36
N LEU A 118 4.91 19.45 12.44
CA LEU A 118 4.05 18.38 12.96
C LEU A 118 2.66 18.89 13.35
N LEU A 119 2.61 20.00 14.09
CA LEU A 119 1.36 20.62 14.52
C LEU A 119 0.58 21.17 13.31
N SER A 120 1.26 21.87 12.41
CA SER A 120 0.65 22.37 11.16
C SER A 120 0.05 21.24 10.31
N ALA A 121 0.80 20.14 10.14
CA ALA A 121 0.35 18.95 9.42
C ALA A 121 -0.90 18.34 10.06
N SER A 122 -0.89 18.16 11.39
CA SER A 122 -2.00 17.56 12.14
C SER A 122 -3.29 18.38 12.13
N ASN A 123 -3.19 19.69 11.89
CA ASN A 123 -4.34 20.57 11.75
C ASN A 123 -4.91 20.60 10.33
N GLN A 124 -4.10 20.27 9.32
CA GLN A 124 -4.47 20.37 7.90
C GLN A 124 -4.85 19.03 7.27
N ALA A 125 -4.45 17.91 7.87
CA ALA A 125 -4.64 16.56 7.33
C ALA A 125 -5.31 15.61 8.31
N ASP A 126 -5.92 14.55 7.78
CA ASP A 126 -6.50 13.46 8.57
C ASP A 126 -5.43 12.46 9.01
N VAL A 127 -4.36 12.34 8.22
CA VAL A 127 -3.21 11.46 8.47
C VAL A 127 -1.92 12.25 8.27
N VAL A 128 -0.97 12.06 9.18
CA VAL A 128 0.40 12.56 9.09
C VAL A 128 1.35 11.36 9.00
N ILE A 129 2.21 11.33 7.99
CA ILE A 129 3.22 10.28 7.80
C ILE A 129 4.60 10.91 7.82
N THR A 130 5.50 10.40 8.67
CA THR A 130 6.92 10.79 8.64
C THR A 130 7.80 9.64 8.21
N SER A 131 8.89 9.94 7.51
CA SER A 131 9.96 8.98 7.23
C SER A 131 11.28 9.49 7.78
N GLY A 132 12.07 8.63 8.43
CA GLY A 132 13.21 9.06 9.23
C GLY A 132 12.79 9.51 10.64
N GLY A 133 13.77 9.71 11.54
CA GLY A 133 13.52 10.25 12.90
C GLY A 133 12.53 9.45 13.77
N VAL A 134 12.49 8.12 13.63
CA VAL A 134 11.80 7.22 14.59
C VAL A 134 12.69 6.06 15.03
N SER A 135 14.00 6.19 14.78
CA SER A 135 15.00 5.16 15.08
C SER A 135 15.38 5.15 16.57
N VAL A 136 16.07 4.12 17.01
CA VAL A 136 16.53 3.94 18.41
C VAL A 136 17.77 4.78 18.77
N GLY A 137 18.06 5.87 18.03
CA GLY A 137 19.23 6.74 18.25
C GLY A 137 19.04 7.74 19.40
N GLU A 138 20.15 8.30 19.90
CA GLU A 138 20.25 9.05 21.16
C GLU A 138 19.60 10.44 21.20
N ALA A 139 19.08 10.97 20.09
CA ALA A 139 18.44 12.28 20.06
C ALA A 139 17.20 12.30 19.15
N ASP A 140 16.23 11.43 19.41
CA ASP A 140 15.03 11.37 18.58
C ASP A 140 14.01 12.45 19.01
N TYR A 141 14.25 13.69 18.57
CA TYR A 141 13.40 14.85 18.86
C TYR A 141 11.93 14.55 18.53
N MET A 142 11.68 13.81 17.45
CA MET A 142 10.35 13.37 17.07
C MET A 142 9.67 12.57 18.19
N LYS A 143 10.35 11.64 18.89
CA LYS A 143 9.73 10.91 20.01
C LYS A 143 9.27 11.84 21.13
N LEU A 144 10.09 12.84 21.46
CA LEU A 144 9.75 13.83 22.49
C LEU A 144 8.55 14.67 22.06
N LEU A 145 8.51 15.11 20.81
CA LEU A 145 7.38 15.86 20.24
C LEU A 145 6.10 15.03 20.21
N LEU A 146 6.19 13.76 19.83
CA LEU A 146 5.05 12.83 19.80
C LEU A 146 4.52 12.53 21.21
N ALA A 147 5.40 12.45 22.21
CA ALA A 147 4.99 12.31 23.61
C ALA A 147 4.38 13.60 24.19
N LYS A 148 4.84 14.77 23.71
CA LYS A 148 4.33 16.09 24.12
C LYS A 148 2.96 16.40 23.53
N HIS A 149 2.74 16.07 22.26
CA HIS A 149 1.57 16.54 21.47
C HIS A 149 0.58 15.45 21.11
N GLY A 150 0.89 14.19 21.40
CA GLY A 150 0.11 13.06 20.92
C GLY A 150 0.06 11.89 21.87
N GLN A 151 -0.65 10.86 21.42
CA GLN A 151 -0.72 9.54 22.04
C GLN A 151 -0.18 8.55 21.02
N VAL A 152 1.13 8.31 21.07
CA VAL A 152 1.84 7.52 20.06
C VAL A 152 2.52 6.33 20.72
N VAL A 153 2.28 5.16 20.14
CA VAL A 153 2.88 3.89 20.55
C VAL A 153 3.98 3.54 19.57
N PHE A 154 5.14 3.16 20.11
CA PHE A 154 6.31 2.73 19.34
C PHE A 154 6.43 1.21 19.39
N TRP A 155 6.25 0.56 18.24
CA TRP A 155 6.33 -0.89 18.11
C TRP A 155 7.69 -1.33 17.58
N LYS A 156 8.13 -2.49 18.06
CA LYS A 156 9.22 -3.28 17.48
C LYS A 156 8.61 -4.51 16.84
N VAL A 157 8.09 -4.34 15.64
CA VAL A 157 7.40 -5.39 14.89
C VAL A 157 8.40 -6.50 14.53
N ALA A 158 7.98 -7.76 14.68
CA ALA A 158 8.77 -8.94 14.34
C ALA A 158 8.82 -9.15 12.81
N MET A 159 9.26 -8.13 12.07
CA MET A 159 9.34 -8.14 10.61
C MET A 159 10.69 -7.64 10.09
N LYS A 160 10.98 -7.96 8.83
CA LYS A 160 12.15 -7.46 8.12
C LYS A 160 11.84 -7.26 6.61
N PRO A 161 12.18 -6.11 6.03
CA PRO A 161 12.54 -4.85 6.71
C PRO A 161 11.32 -4.24 7.44
N GLY A 162 11.50 -3.16 8.22
CA GLY A 162 10.38 -2.45 8.86
C GLY A 162 10.17 -2.69 10.36
N ARG A 163 11.22 -3.07 11.11
CA ARG A 163 11.09 -3.36 12.55
C ARG A 163 10.49 -2.20 13.38
N PRO A 164 10.96 -0.95 13.30
CA PRO A 164 10.34 0.14 14.04
C PRO A 164 9.11 0.68 13.30
N LEU A 165 8.00 0.85 14.01
CA LEU A 165 6.81 1.54 13.53
C LEU A 165 6.23 2.36 14.68
N ALA A 166 5.95 3.64 14.44
CA ALA A 166 5.20 4.46 15.37
C ALA A 166 3.77 4.67 14.84
N TYR A 167 2.78 4.49 15.70
CA TYR A 167 1.38 4.78 15.37
C TYR A 167 0.68 5.49 16.53
N GLY A 168 -0.18 6.45 16.22
CA GLY A 168 -0.99 7.11 17.22
C GLY A 168 -1.85 8.23 16.68
N LYS A 169 -2.11 9.21 17.54
CA LYS A 169 -2.79 10.45 17.16
C LYS A 169 -2.05 11.69 17.65
N ILE A 170 -2.16 12.76 16.87
CA ILE A 170 -1.73 14.12 17.21
C ILE A 170 -2.93 15.02 16.93
N GLY A 171 -3.51 15.59 17.99
CA GLY A 171 -4.85 16.18 17.88
C GLY A 171 -5.85 15.18 17.33
N ASN A 172 -6.51 15.52 16.20
CA ASN A 172 -7.47 14.64 15.53
C ASN A 172 -6.83 13.76 14.44
N ALA A 173 -5.61 14.08 13.99
CA ALA A 173 -4.94 13.37 12.90
C ALA A 173 -4.36 12.04 13.38
N HIS A 174 -4.45 11.01 12.55
CA HIS A 174 -3.70 9.78 12.72
C HIS A 174 -2.23 10.00 12.35
N TYR A 175 -1.32 9.42 13.11
CA TYR A 175 0.12 9.56 12.87
C TYR A 175 0.74 8.20 12.57
N PHE A 176 1.59 8.14 11.54
CA PHE A 176 2.45 7.01 11.21
C PHE A 176 3.90 7.48 11.09
N GLY A 177 4.77 6.99 11.98
CA GLY A 177 6.21 7.19 11.87
C GLY A 177 6.87 5.96 11.27
N LEU A 178 7.42 6.11 10.07
CA LEU A 178 8.02 5.03 9.29
C LEU A 178 9.55 5.01 9.42
N PRO A 179 10.21 3.85 9.28
CA PRO A 179 11.67 3.76 9.29
C PRO A 179 12.35 4.68 8.26
N GLY A 180 13.62 5.03 8.44
CA GLY A 180 14.35 5.85 7.45
C GLY A 180 14.80 5.09 6.18
N ASN A 181 14.96 3.77 6.25
CA ASN A 181 15.44 2.99 5.11
C ASN A 181 14.37 2.85 4.01
N PRO A 182 14.66 3.12 2.73
CA PRO A 182 13.64 3.19 1.67
C PRO A 182 12.80 1.93 1.48
N VAL A 183 13.41 0.75 1.49
CA VAL A 183 12.64 -0.51 1.38
C VAL A 183 11.77 -0.71 2.62
N ALA A 184 12.26 -0.32 3.79
CA ALA A 184 11.52 -0.44 5.04
C ALA A 184 10.30 0.49 5.05
N VAL A 185 10.41 1.71 4.51
CA VAL A 185 9.26 2.63 4.32
C VAL A 185 8.19 1.96 3.48
N MET A 186 8.54 1.48 2.28
CA MET A 186 7.56 0.89 1.36
C MET A 186 6.91 -0.37 1.93
N VAL A 187 7.70 -1.29 2.52
CA VAL A 187 7.15 -2.50 3.15
C VAL A 187 6.22 -2.12 4.31
N THR A 188 6.62 -1.20 5.19
CA THR A 188 5.78 -0.79 6.33
C THR A 188 4.50 -0.10 5.85
N PHE A 189 4.59 0.70 4.78
CA PHE A 189 3.43 1.31 4.15
C PHE A 189 2.44 0.26 3.66
N TYR A 190 2.90 -0.71 2.86
CA TYR A 190 2.02 -1.73 2.28
C TYR A 190 1.41 -2.67 3.32
N GLN A 191 2.15 -3.01 4.38
CA GLN A 191 1.69 -3.98 5.39
C GLN A 191 0.82 -3.35 6.49
N PHE A 192 0.94 -2.05 6.75
CA PHE A 192 0.22 -1.40 7.86
C PHE A 192 -0.56 -0.16 7.43
N VAL A 193 0.12 0.79 6.79
CA VAL A 193 -0.46 2.12 6.50
C VAL A 193 -1.59 2.01 5.48
N ARG A 194 -1.40 1.21 4.41
CA ARG A 194 -2.39 1.02 3.34
C ARG A 194 -3.75 0.59 3.89
N GLU A 195 -3.79 -0.48 4.68
CA GLU A 195 -5.05 -1.03 5.19
C GLU A 195 -5.72 -0.04 6.15
N ALA A 196 -4.94 0.61 7.02
CA ALA A 196 -5.47 1.64 7.91
C ALA A 196 -6.07 2.82 7.12
N MET A 197 -5.43 3.23 6.02
CA MET A 197 -5.96 4.27 5.14
C MET A 197 -7.27 3.84 4.46
N LEU A 198 -7.39 2.60 3.99
CA LEU A 198 -8.64 2.10 3.39
C LEU A 198 -9.81 2.14 4.39
N VAL A 199 -9.55 1.77 5.65
CA VAL A 199 -10.54 1.91 6.73
C VAL A 199 -10.95 3.37 6.94
N LEU A 200 -9.98 4.30 6.98
CA LEU A 200 -10.26 5.73 7.12
C LEU A 200 -10.96 6.34 5.90
N MET A 201 -10.80 5.74 4.72
CA MET A 201 -11.52 6.09 3.48
C MET A 201 -12.95 5.53 3.44
N GLY A 202 -13.38 4.83 4.50
CA GLY A 202 -14.75 4.31 4.64
C GLY A 202 -14.93 2.86 4.21
N GLN A 203 -13.85 2.11 4.00
CA GLN A 203 -13.90 0.66 3.73
C GLN A 203 -13.67 -0.12 5.04
N PRO A 204 -14.72 -0.51 5.80
CA PRO A 204 -14.56 -1.02 7.17
C PRO A 204 -13.83 -2.36 7.24
N ASN A 205 -13.96 -3.19 6.20
CA ASN A 205 -13.29 -4.49 6.09
C ASN A 205 -12.58 -4.57 4.73
N PRO A 206 -11.40 -3.95 4.60
CA PRO A 206 -10.60 -4.10 3.40
C PRO A 206 -10.33 -5.57 3.10
N VAL A 207 -10.46 -5.95 1.84
CA VAL A 207 -10.13 -7.32 1.42
C VAL A 207 -8.61 -7.47 1.50
N PRO A 208 -8.09 -8.47 2.24
CA PRO A 208 -6.65 -8.71 2.30
C PRO A 208 -6.06 -8.91 0.91
N LEU A 209 -4.84 -8.43 0.70
CA LEU A 209 -4.13 -8.68 -0.54
C LEU A 209 -3.93 -10.20 -0.71
N PRO A 210 -4.28 -10.76 -1.89
CA PRO A 210 -4.18 -12.19 -2.10
C PRO A 210 -2.72 -12.64 -2.03
N MET A 211 -2.52 -13.80 -1.41
CA MET A 211 -1.25 -14.50 -1.40
C MET A 211 -1.36 -15.79 -2.22
N PHE A 212 -0.31 -16.08 -2.99
CA PHE A 212 -0.24 -17.27 -3.84
C PHE A 212 0.94 -18.12 -3.43
N SER A 213 0.78 -19.44 -3.38
CA SER A 213 1.91 -20.35 -3.18
C SER A 213 2.53 -20.70 -4.53
N VAL A 214 3.82 -20.42 -4.68
CA VAL A 214 4.56 -20.66 -5.92
C VAL A 214 5.94 -21.26 -5.62
N ILE A 215 6.54 -21.93 -6.61
CA ILE A 215 7.88 -22.48 -6.49
C ILE A 215 8.93 -21.37 -6.62
N CYS A 216 9.83 -21.28 -5.65
CA CYS A 216 10.99 -20.39 -5.71
C CYS A 216 12.15 -21.06 -6.47
N THR A 217 12.63 -20.47 -7.56
CA THR A 217 13.68 -21.07 -8.40
C THR A 217 15.10 -20.82 -7.91
N ALA A 218 15.26 -20.13 -6.78
CA ALA A 218 16.56 -19.78 -6.22
C ALA A 218 16.55 -20.01 -4.69
N PRO A 219 17.71 -20.31 -4.09
CA PRO A 219 17.80 -20.44 -2.65
C PRO A 219 17.55 -19.09 -1.96
N ILE A 220 16.94 -19.14 -0.77
CA ILE A 220 16.63 -17.97 0.05
C ILE A 220 17.43 -18.05 1.34
N LYS A 221 18.14 -16.95 1.64
CA LYS A 221 18.78 -16.75 2.94
C LYS A 221 17.81 -16.05 3.88
N LYS A 222 17.51 -16.68 5.01
CA LYS A 222 16.61 -16.16 6.03
C LYS A 222 16.95 -16.73 7.39
N MET A 223 16.86 -15.86 8.41
CA MET A 223 16.91 -16.29 9.81
C MET A 223 15.49 -16.38 10.36
N THR A 224 15.30 -17.26 11.34
CA THR A 224 14.06 -17.38 12.09
C THR A 224 13.86 -16.16 13.03
N GLY A 225 12.64 -16.02 13.56
CA GLY A 225 12.25 -15.01 14.55
C GLY A 225 11.67 -13.72 13.99
N ARG A 226 11.61 -13.54 12.67
CA ARG A 226 10.92 -12.41 12.01
C ARG A 226 10.32 -12.80 10.68
N THR A 227 9.12 -12.34 10.39
CA THR A 227 8.55 -12.43 9.04
C THR A 227 9.39 -11.58 8.10
N GLU A 228 9.91 -12.16 7.02
CA GLU A 228 10.66 -11.41 6.01
C GLU A 228 9.80 -11.16 4.78
N PHE A 229 9.77 -9.90 4.32
CA PHE A 229 9.18 -9.47 3.05
C PHE A 229 10.31 -9.28 2.06
N GLN A 230 10.80 -10.38 1.48
CA GLN A 230 11.86 -10.32 0.47
C GLN A 230 11.25 -9.87 -0.86
N ARG A 231 11.99 -9.09 -1.64
CA ARG A 231 11.56 -8.62 -2.95
C ARG A 231 11.78 -9.74 -3.96
N GLY A 232 10.72 -10.06 -4.70
CA GLY A 232 10.69 -11.12 -5.69
C GLY A 232 10.27 -10.64 -7.07
N ILE A 233 10.65 -11.44 -8.05
CA ILE A 233 10.19 -11.38 -9.43
C ILE A 233 9.36 -12.65 -9.65
N LEU A 234 8.05 -12.50 -9.71
CA LEU A 234 7.07 -13.50 -10.10
C LEU A 234 7.00 -13.53 -11.63
N PHE A 235 7.12 -14.71 -12.24
CA PHE A 235 7.13 -14.88 -13.69
C PHE A 235 6.46 -16.21 -14.08
N ALA A 236 5.93 -16.28 -15.30
CA ALA A 236 5.48 -17.52 -15.89
C ALA A 236 6.67 -18.28 -16.48
N ASP A 237 6.78 -19.57 -16.18
CA ASP A 237 7.77 -20.46 -16.77
C ASP A 237 7.29 -21.05 -18.11
N ALA A 238 8.16 -21.77 -18.81
CA ALA A 238 7.87 -22.32 -20.14
C ALA A 238 6.67 -23.28 -20.19
N ASP A 239 6.34 -23.93 -19.07
CA ASP A 239 5.18 -24.81 -18.92
C ASP A 239 3.89 -24.06 -18.52
N GLY A 240 3.95 -22.72 -18.41
CA GLY A 240 2.84 -21.87 -17.99
C GLY A 240 2.64 -21.79 -16.47
N SER A 241 3.44 -22.50 -15.66
CA SER A 241 3.39 -22.39 -14.20
C SER A 241 4.02 -21.09 -13.73
N TRP A 242 3.45 -20.50 -12.67
CA TRP A 242 4.03 -19.31 -12.04
C TRP A 242 5.11 -19.71 -11.04
N LYS A 243 6.27 -19.05 -11.16
CA LYS A 243 7.44 -19.24 -10.29
C LYS A 243 7.98 -17.90 -9.83
N VAL A 244 8.76 -17.91 -8.75
CA VAL A 244 9.37 -16.69 -8.20
C VAL A 244 10.86 -16.85 -8.02
N LYS A 245 11.58 -15.73 -8.09
CA LYS A 245 12.97 -15.64 -7.62
C LYS A 245 13.21 -14.32 -6.89
N PRO A 246 14.10 -14.26 -5.89
CA PRO A 246 14.48 -13.00 -5.28
C PRO A 246 15.09 -12.04 -6.30
N THR A 247 14.95 -10.74 -6.09
CA THR A 247 15.57 -9.68 -6.91
C THR A 247 17.09 -9.58 -6.75
N GLY A 248 17.73 -10.54 -6.08
CA GLY A 248 19.13 -10.45 -5.63
C GLY A 248 19.23 -9.92 -4.20
N ALA A 249 20.08 -8.92 -3.97
CA ALA A 249 20.38 -8.42 -2.63
C ALA A 249 19.14 -7.85 -1.91
N GLN A 250 18.92 -8.31 -0.67
CA GLN A 250 17.70 -8.03 0.11
C GLN A 250 17.88 -6.96 1.21
N GLY A 251 18.96 -6.18 1.17
CA GLY A 251 19.22 -5.11 2.14
C GLY A 251 18.12 -4.03 2.15
N SER A 252 17.84 -3.43 3.30
CA SER A 252 16.75 -2.45 3.48
C SER A 252 17.01 -1.08 2.83
N ALA A 253 18.26 -0.77 2.52
CA ALA A 253 18.65 0.46 1.82
C ALA A 253 18.71 0.31 0.29
N ILE A 254 18.55 -0.93 -0.23
CA ILE A 254 18.73 -1.22 -1.65
C ILE A 254 17.42 -0.96 -2.41
N LEU A 255 17.08 0.30 -2.64
CA LEU A 255 15.80 0.70 -3.26
C LEU A 255 15.59 0.07 -4.66
N SER A 256 16.65 -0.16 -5.42
CA SER A 256 16.58 -0.81 -6.74
C SER A 256 15.87 -2.17 -6.71
N SER A 257 15.96 -2.90 -5.60
CA SER A 257 15.24 -4.16 -5.42
C SER A 257 13.72 -4.00 -5.39
N MET A 258 13.19 -2.87 -4.89
CA MET A 258 11.75 -2.57 -4.95
C MET A 258 11.32 -2.22 -6.37
N SER A 259 12.17 -1.48 -7.10
CA SER A 259 11.92 -1.12 -8.49
C SER A 259 11.89 -2.33 -9.42
N LEU A 260 12.73 -3.35 -9.16
CA LEU A 260 12.73 -4.61 -9.91
C LEU A 260 11.62 -5.58 -9.50
N ALA A 261 11.08 -5.45 -8.29
CA ALA A 261 10.11 -6.39 -7.75
C ALA A 261 8.73 -6.18 -8.35
N ASN A 262 8.01 -7.27 -8.57
CA ASN A 262 6.57 -7.26 -8.83
C ASN A 262 5.78 -7.99 -7.72
N CYS A 263 6.47 -8.56 -6.74
CA CYS A 263 5.88 -9.18 -5.56
C CYS A 263 6.80 -9.11 -4.33
N PHE A 264 6.23 -9.26 -3.14
CA PHE A 264 6.95 -9.74 -1.96
C PHE A 264 6.89 -11.26 -1.90
N ILE A 265 8.03 -11.90 -1.63
CA ILE A 265 8.12 -13.26 -1.11
C ILE A 265 7.95 -13.14 0.41
N VAL A 266 6.84 -13.62 0.92
CA VAL A 266 6.46 -13.55 2.34
C VAL A 266 6.94 -14.83 3.02
N LEU A 267 7.86 -14.68 3.96
CA LEU A 267 8.48 -15.79 4.66
C LEU A 267 8.22 -15.65 6.17
N ASP A 268 7.43 -16.55 6.73
CA ASP A 268 7.00 -16.48 8.12
C ASP A 268 8.16 -16.55 9.12
N ASP A 269 7.91 -16.13 10.36
CA ASP A 269 8.91 -16.01 11.41
C ASP A 269 9.58 -17.35 11.78
N ILE A 270 8.87 -18.47 11.70
CA ILE A 270 9.41 -19.81 11.95
C ILE A 270 10.29 -20.35 10.81
N VAL A 271 10.25 -19.74 9.62
CA VAL A 271 10.96 -20.21 8.43
C VAL A 271 12.44 -19.80 8.48
N GLY A 272 13.33 -20.74 8.17
CA GLY A 272 14.78 -20.52 8.05
C GLY A 272 15.22 -20.34 6.59
N ASN A 273 16.46 -20.74 6.28
CA ASN A 273 16.92 -20.81 4.90
C ASN A 273 16.08 -21.81 4.08
N LEU A 274 15.90 -21.53 2.80
CA LEU A 274 15.20 -22.41 1.87
C LEU A 274 16.10 -22.70 0.66
N ASP A 275 16.05 -23.94 0.18
CA ASP A 275 16.70 -24.34 -1.06
C ASP A 275 15.86 -23.95 -2.29
N ALA A 276 16.49 -23.91 -3.46
CA ALA A 276 15.77 -23.76 -4.72
C ALA A 276 14.78 -24.93 -4.90
N GLY A 277 13.60 -24.63 -5.41
CA GLY A 277 12.48 -25.57 -5.54
C GLY A 277 11.50 -25.53 -4.37
N ALA A 278 11.81 -24.82 -3.28
CA ALA A 278 10.88 -24.65 -2.17
C ALA A 278 9.60 -23.89 -2.58
N THR A 279 8.46 -24.27 -2.02
CA THR A 279 7.22 -23.51 -2.16
C THR A 279 7.24 -22.33 -1.18
N VAL A 280 6.93 -21.13 -1.67
CA VAL A 280 6.86 -19.90 -0.87
C VAL A 280 5.57 -19.15 -1.17
N ASN A 281 5.13 -18.32 -0.23
CA ASN A 281 4.00 -17.42 -0.45
C ASN A 281 4.48 -16.12 -1.10
N VAL A 282 3.75 -15.66 -2.11
CA VAL A 282 3.98 -14.38 -2.77
C VAL A 282 2.77 -13.47 -2.65
N GLN A 283 3.04 -12.20 -2.35
CA GLN A 283 2.07 -11.11 -2.33
C GLN A 283 2.41 -10.17 -3.49
N VAL A 284 1.52 -10.05 -4.47
CA VAL A 284 1.77 -9.24 -5.68
C VAL A 284 1.69 -7.75 -5.35
N LEU A 285 2.63 -6.96 -5.87
CA LEU A 285 2.66 -5.49 -5.68
C LEU A 285 1.69 -4.76 -6.61
N ASP A 286 1.54 -5.26 -7.84
CA ASP A 286 0.63 -4.72 -8.84
C ASP A 286 -0.53 -5.67 -9.12
N GLY A 287 -1.71 -5.32 -8.62
CA GLY A 287 -2.99 -5.84 -9.12
C GLY A 287 -3.70 -4.72 -9.86
N LEU A 288 -4.16 -4.99 -11.08
CA LEU A 288 -5.03 -4.08 -11.83
C LEU A 288 -6.17 -3.61 -10.93
N VAL A 289 -6.39 -2.29 -10.94
CA VAL A 289 -7.43 -1.56 -10.23
C VAL A 289 -8.79 -2.27 -10.35
#